data_AF-A0A351KDL4-F1
#
_entry.id   AF-A0A351KDL4-F1
#
_cell.length_a   1.000
_cell.length_b   1.000
_cell.length_c   1.000
_cell.angle_alpha   90.00
_cell.angle_beta   90.00
_cell.angle_gamma   90.00
#
_symmetry.space_group_name_H-M   'P 1'
#
loop_
_entity.id
_entity.type
_entity.pdbx_description
1 polymer ?
#
loop_
_entity_poly.entity_id
_entity_poly.type
_entity_poly.pdbx_seq_one_letter_code
_entity_poly.pdbx_strand_id
1 'polypeptide(L)'
;MAETVYITGHKNPDSDSICSSIAYAEFKNKFENKYIPVRQGKLNQETEFILKYFNVPAPEYIETVKTQVSDLNIDKAVHVSKDVSIKTAWMIIKKYKIKTLPIVDKNERLIGIVTLSDITKKYMDTNENNMIAKSNTTLKNIIETINGNLVFGCEQMLNTSGKVVITAMSTENLGPFISKNDIVITGDREDVQIASIELGANVLIITG
;
A
#
# COMPACT_ATOMS: atom_id res chain seq x y z
N MET A 1 -26.64 5.58 5.70
CA MET A 1 -26.93 6.58 6.76
C MET A 1 -27.38 7.85 6.07
N ALA A 2 -28.44 8.50 6.55
CA ALA A 2 -28.82 9.81 6.03
C ALA A 2 -27.69 10.81 6.34
N GLU A 3 -27.39 11.70 5.39
CA GLU A 3 -26.35 12.72 5.51
C GLU A 3 -26.79 13.76 6.54
N THR A 4 -26.21 13.73 7.74
CA THR A 4 -26.48 14.71 8.80
C THR A 4 -25.83 16.05 8.45
N VAL A 5 -26.60 17.13 8.55
CA VAL A 5 -26.12 18.49 8.27
C VAL A 5 -26.11 19.29 9.57
N TYR A 6 -24.92 19.70 10.01
CA TYR A 6 -24.76 20.54 11.18
C TYR A 6 -24.98 22.02 10.82
N ILE A 7 -25.79 22.73 11.61
CA ILE A 7 -26.08 24.15 11.46
C ILE A 7 -25.41 24.89 12.62
N THR A 8 -24.53 25.85 12.30
CA THR A 8 -23.85 26.67 13.29
C THR A 8 -23.97 28.16 12.94
N GLY A 9 -23.91 29.00 13.97
CA GLY A 9 -23.68 30.44 13.83
C GLY A 9 -22.19 30.80 13.95
N HIS A 10 -21.90 31.98 14.50
CA HIS A 10 -20.53 32.48 14.63
C HIS A 10 -19.66 31.65 15.58
N LYS A 11 -18.33 31.68 15.33
CA LYS A 11 -17.33 30.97 16.14
C LYS A 11 -17.34 31.39 17.62
N ASN A 12 -17.63 32.66 17.88
CA ASN A 12 -17.88 33.18 19.22
C ASN A 12 -19.40 33.41 19.35
N PRO A 13 -20.18 32.39 19.75
CA PRO A 13 -21.62 32.43 19.63
C PRO A 13 -22.24 33.44 20.61
N ASP A 14 -23.08 34.30 20.08
CA ASP A 14 -24.00 35.16 20.81
C ASP A 14 -25.42 34.58 20.80
N SER A 15 -26.33 35.25 21.53
CA SER A 15 -27.75 34.87 21.61
C SER A 15 -28.37 34.69 20.23
N ASP A 16 -28.10 35.62 19.31
CA ASP A 16 -28.62 35.60 17.95
C ASP A 16 -28.09 34.41 17.15
N SER A 17 -26.78 34.12 17.22
CA SER A 17 -26.17 32.97 16.55
C SER A 17 -26.78 31.64 17.01
N ILE A 18 -26.96 31.47 18.33
CA ILE A 18 -27.50 30.24 18.91
C ILE A 18 -28.98 30.08 18.58
N CYS A 19 -29.79 31.10 18.85
CA CYS A 19 -31.22 31.08 18.56
C CYS A 19 -31.48 30.87 17.06
N SER A 20 -30.70 31.52 16.18
CA SER A 20 -30.82 31.33 14.73
C SER A 20 -30.48 29.90 14.31
N SER A 21 -29.43 29.30 14.88
CA SER A 21 -29.06 27.91 14.56
C SER A 21 -30.16 26.91 14.95
N ILE A 22 -30.76 27.08 16.14
CA ILE A 22 -31.85 26.24 16.64
C ILE A 22 -33.10 26.41 15.77
N ALA A 23 -33.55 27.66 15.57
CA ALA A 23 -34.75 27.96 14.81
C ALA A 23 -34.62 27.49 13.33
N TYR A 24 -33.45 27.67 12.73
CA TYR A 24 -33.21 27.23 11.36
C TYR A 24 -33.18 25.70 11.23
N ALA A 25 -32.57 25.00 12.19
CA ALA A 25 -32.59 23.54 12.23
C ALA A 25 -34.02 23.00 12.38
N GLU A 26 -34.81 23.53 13.31
CA GLU A 26 -36.22 23.15 13.48
C GLU A 26 -37.04 23.42 12.21
N PHE A 27 -36.88 24.60 11.60
CA PHE A 27 -37.58 24.96 10.37
C PHE A 27 -37.26 23.96 9.24
N LYS A 28 -35.98 23.64 9.04
CA LYS A 28 -35.55 22.69 8.01
C LYS A 28 -36.00 21.26 8.30
N ASN A 29 -36.02 20.86 9.57
CA ASN A 29 -36.51 19.55 9.99
C ASN A 29 -38.02 19.34 9.80
N LYS A 30 -38.80 20.40 9.52
CA LYS A 30 -40.19 20.26 9.05
C LYS A 30 -40.28 19.62 7.66
N PHE A 31 -39.21 19.68 6.87
CA PHE A 31 -39.15 19.11 5.52
C PHE A 31 -38.26 17.87 5.47
N GLU A 32 -37.08 17.91 6.11
CA GLU A 32 -36.13 16.79 6.12
C GLU A 32 -35.50 16.64 7.50
N ASN A 33 -35.68 15.49 8.15
CA ASN A 33 -35.21 15.26 9.53
C ASN A 33 -33.71 14.89 9.59
N LYS A 34 -32.83 15.83 9.24
CA LYS A 34 -31.36 15.60 9.18
C LYS A 34 -30.50 16.75 9.70
N TYR A 35 -31.12 17.85 10.13
CA TYR A 35 -30.41 19.06 10.51
C TYR A 35 -30.23 19.14 12.03
N ILE A 36 -28.99 19.36 12.49
CA ILE A 36 -28.67 19.42 13.92
C ILE A 36 -28.05 20.77 14.24
N PRO A 37 -28.61 21.56 15.18
CA PRO A 37 -27.99 22.81 15.61
C PRO A 37 -26.78 22.52 16.50
N VAL A 38 -25.67 23.22 16.25
CA VAL A 38 -24.41 23.09 16.98
C VAL A 38 -23.78 24.45 17.23
N ARG A 39 -22.84 24.52 18.18
CA ARG A 39 -22.10 25.75 18.53
C ARG A 39 -20.59 25.54 18.45
N GLN A 40 -19.86 26.60 18.10
CA GLN A 40 -18.38 26.58 17.98
C GLN A 40 -17.64 27.32 19.10
N GLY A 41 -18.35 27.77 20.14
CA GLY A 41 -17.76 28.45 21.29
C GLY A 41 -18.55 28.23 22.57
N LYS A 42 -18.04 28.79 23.67
CA LYS A 42 -18.74 28.80 24.97
C LYS A 42 -19.96 29.71 24.87
N LEU A 43 -21.02 29.34 25.56
CA LEU A 43 -22.19 30.20 25.71
C LEU A 43 -21.84 31.36 26.64
N ASN A 44 -22.38 32.53 26.34
CA ASN A 44 -22.36 33.65 27.27
C ASN A 44 -23.52 33.52 28.27
N GLN A 45 -23.49 34.31 29.36
CA GLN A 45 -24.51 34.23 30.42
C GLN A 45 -25.92 34.58 29.92
N GLU A 46 -26.02 35.48 28.94
CA GLU A 46 -27.29 35.90 28.36
C GLU A 46 -27.95 34.76 27.59
N THR A 47 -27.19 34.09 26.73
CA THR A 47 -27.66 32.95 25.96
C THR A 47 -28.02 31.77 26.86
N GLU A 48 -27.22 31.50 27.91
CA GLU A 48 -27.57 30.47 28.91
C GLU A 48 -28.88 30.80 29.63
N PHE A 49 -29.09 32.06 30.01
CA PHE A 49 -30.32 32.51 30.64
C PHE A 49 -31.52 32.31 29.71
N ILE A 50 -31.42 32.70 28.43
CA ILE A 50 -32.48 32.54 27.43
C ILE A 50 -32.84 31.06 27.27
N LEU A 51 -31.86 30.20 27.03
CA LEU A 51 -32.09 28.76 26.84
C LEU A 51 -32.76 28.13 28.06
N LYS A 52 -32.33 28.49 29.27
CA LYS A 52 -32.92 28.00 30.52
C LYS A 52 -34.34 28.54 30.73
N TYR A 53 -34.60 29.82 30.45
CA TYR A 53 -35.91 30.44 30.61
C TYR A 53 -36.96 29.78 29.71
N PHE A 54 -36.61 29.46 28.47
CA PHE A 54 -37.49 28.78 27.51
C PHE A 54 -37.43 27.24 27.59
N ASN A 55 -36.64 26.68 28.51
CA ASN A 55 -36.44 25.24 28.69
C ASN A 55 -36.00 24.52 27.39
N VAL A 56 -35.12 25.17 26.62
CA VAL A 56 -34.55 24.66 25.36
C VAL A 56 -33.14 24.12 25.63
N PRO A 57 -32.79 22.91 25.15
CA PRO A 57 -31.45 22.36 25.33
C PRO A 57 -30.41 23.19 24.56
N ALA A 58 -29.25 23.39 25.18
CA ALA A 58 -28.12 24.03 24.51
C ALA A 58 -27.62 23.17 23.34
N PRO A 59 -27.31 23.78 22.17
CA PRO A 59 -26.67 23.07 21.06
C PRO A 59 -25.36 22.42 21.47
N GLU A 60 -25.07 21.27 20.85
CA GLU A 60 -23.84 20.52 21.09
C GLU A 60 -22.62 21.35 20.64
N TYR A 61 -21.52 21.25 21.40
CA TYR A 61 -20.29 21.93 21.07
C TYR A 61 -19.47 21.13 20.05
N ILE A 62 -19.16 21.76 18.92
CA ILE A 62 -18.22 21.23 17.94
C ILE A 62 -16.98 22.11 17.92
N GLU A 63 -15.83 21.50 18.17
CA GLU A 63 -14.55 22.20 18.25
C GLU A 63 -14.11 22.80 16.90
N THR A 64 -14.34 22.07 15.80
CA THR A 64 -13.92 22.48 14.45
C THR A 64 -14.91 22.05 13.39
N VAL A 65 -15.19 22.96 12.46
CA VAL A 65 -15.89 22.67 11.18
C VAL A 65 -14.97 22.93 9.99
N LYS A 66 -13.65 22.98 10.24
CA LYS A 66 -12.66 23.14 9.17
C LYS A 66 -12.65 21.90 8.29
N THR A 67 -12.46 22.13 7.00
CA THR A 67 -12.30 21.08 6.00
C THR A 67 -11.17 20.13 6.38
N GLN A 68 -11.45 18.84 6.34
CA GLN A 68 -10.52 17.74 6.56
C GLN A 68 -10.11 17.11 5.23
N VAL A 69 -9.05 16.31 5.25
CA VAL A 69 -8.63 15.53 4.06
C VAL A 69 -9.73 14.55 3.63
N SER A 70 -10.52 14.04 4.59
CA SER A 70 -11.69 13.19 4.31
C SER A 70 -12.81 13.88 3.52
N ASP A 71 -12.83 15.22 3.53
CA ASP A 71 -13.84 16.01 2.82
C ASP A 71 -13.46 16.24 1.36
N LEU A 72 -12.25 15.84 0.97
CA LEU A 72 -11.76 15.92 -0.40
C LEU A 72 -12.19 14.68 -1.18
N ASN A 73 -12.56 14.88 -2.45
CA ASN A 73 -12.69 13.79 -3.40
C ASN A 73 -11.30 13.28 -3.78
N ILE A 74 -10.83 12.24 -3.10
CA ILE A 74 -9.53 11.62 -3.33
C ILE A 74 -9.72 10.40 -4.25
N ASP A 75 -8.90 10.32 -5.30
CA ASP A 75 -8.86 9.17 -6.19
C ASP A 75 -8.48 7.89 -5.42
N LYS A 76 -9.18 6.79 -5.70
CA LYS A 76 -8.82 5.49 -5.13
C LYS A 76 -7.46 5.06 -5.65
N ALA A 77 -6.49 4.96 -4.75
CA ALA A 77 -5.15 4.54 -5.09
C ALA A 77 -5.10 3.03 -5.41
N VAL A 78 -4.55 2.70 -6.58
CA VAL A 78 -4.16 1.33 -6.90
C VAL A 78 -2.98 0.96 -6.01
N HIS A 79 -3.07 -0.16 -5.30
CA HIS A 79 -2.06 -0.63 -4.36
C HIS A 79 -1.76 -2.12 -4.57
N VAL A 80 -0.65 -2.60 -4.01
CA VAL A 80 -0.21 -4.00 -4.13
C VAL A 80 0.32 -4.55 -2.80
N SER A 81 0.34 -5.88 -2.66
CA SER A 81 1.05 -6.54 -1.56
C SER A 81 2.56 -6.33 -1.66
N LYS A 82 3.27 -6.36 -0.53
CA LYS A 82 4.75 -6.41 -0.47
C LYS A 82 5.37 -7.62 -1.19
N ASP A 83 4.59 -8.66 -1.44
CA ASP A 83 5.09 -9.92 -2.00
C ASP A 83 5.17 -9.88 -3.54
N VAL A 84 4.73 -8.80 -4.20
CA VAL A 84 4.75 -8.71 -5.67
C VAL A 84 6.16 -8.48 -6.22
N SER A 85 6.44 -9.02 -7.40
CA SER A 85 7.70 -8.76 -8.11
C SER A 85 7.82 -7.31 -8.59
N ILE A 86 9.07 -6.86 -8.79
CA ILE A 86 9.36 -5.56 -9.42
C ILE A 86 8.76 -5.48 -10.83
N LYS A 87 8.76 -6.59 -11.59
CA LYS A 87 8.12 -6.68 -12.91
C LYS A 87 6.63 -6.36 -12.82
N THR A 88 5.92 -6.98 -11.88
CA THR A 88 4.49 -6.73 -11.66
C THR A 88 4.23 -5.30 -11.20
N ALA A 89 5.03 -4.78 -10.25
CA ALA A 89 4.94 -3.40 -9.81
C ALA A 89 5.12 -2.40 -10.99
N TRP A 90 6.13 -2.62 -11.83
CA TRP A 90 6.38 -1.83 -13.02
C TRP A 90 5.22 -1.87 -14.02
N MET A 91 4.66 -3.06 -14.26
CA MET A 91 3.50 -3.23 -15.14
C MET A 91 2.28 -2.45 -14.64
N ILE A 92 2.02 -2.44 -13.33
CA ILE A 92 0.92 -1.70 -12.72
C ILE A 92 1.14 -0.19 -12.84
N ILE A 93 2.34 0.28 -12.49
CA ILE A 93 2.75 1.70 -12.64
C ILE A 93 2.48 2.18 -14.08
N LYS A 94 2.92 1.41 -15.08
CA LYS A 94 2.74 1.74 -16.50
C LYS A 94 1.28 1.65 -16.95
N LYS A 95 0.54 0.61 -16.53
CA LYS A 95 -0.86 0.38 -16.90
C LYS A 95 -1.78 1.49 -16.41
N TYR A 96 -1.63 1.88 -15.15
CA TYR A 96 -2.46 2.91 -14.52
C TYR A 96 -1.88 4.33 -14.66
N LYS A 97 -0.71 4.47 -15.30
CA LYS A 97 -0.01 5.75 -15.49
C LYS A 97 0.21 6.52 -14.18
N ILE A 98 0.46 5.79 -13.11
CA ILE A 98 0.73 6.35 -11.77
C ILE A 98 2.24 6.51 -11.56
N LYS A 99 2.64 7.47 -10.70
CA LYS A 99 4.06 7.72 -10.39
C LYS A 99 4.54 6.95 -9.16
N THR A 100 3.61 6.65 -8.27
CA THR A 100 3.85 6.06 -6.96
C THR A 100 2.87 4.93 -6.77
N LEU A 101 3.39 3.77 -6.36
CA LEU A 101 2.62 2.58 -6.06
C LEU A 101 2.67 2.32 -4.55
N PRO A 102 1.55 2.52 -3.83
CA PRO A 102 1.41 2.12 -2.44
C PRO A 102 1.55 0.60 -2.25
N ILE A 103 2.30 0.22 -1.22
CA ILE A 103 2.49 -1.16 -0.79
C ILE A 103 1.72 -1.37 0.53
N VAL A 104 0.88 -2.38 0.59
CA VAL A 104 0.05 -2.70 1.75
C VAL A 104 0.36 -4.08 2.34
N ASP A 105 0.05 -4.26 3.62
CA ASP A 105 0.05 -5.57 4.26
C ASP A 105 -1.27 -6.35 4.01
N LYS A 106 -1.41 -7.52 4.66
CA LYS A 106 -2.60 -8.39 4.55
C LYS A 106 -3.88 -7.77 5.11
N ASN A 107 -3.77 -6.73 5.94
CA ASN A 107 -4.89 -6.01 6.55
C ASN A 107 -5.17 -4.68 5.83
N GLU A 108 -4.68 -4.52 4.59
CA GLU A 108 -4.78 -3.30 3.78
C GLU A 108 -4.12 -2.06 4.44
N ARG A 109 -3.18 -2.26 5.36
CA ARG A 109 -2.44 -1.15 5.97
C ARG A 109 -1.26 -0.78 5.09
N LEU A 110 -1.12 0.52 4.81
CA LEU A 110 0.03 1.07 4.08
C LEU A 110 1.33 0.79 4.86
N ILE A 111 2.26 0.10 4.22
CA ILE A 111 3.59 -0.22 4.79
C ILE A 111 4.75 0.42 4.01
N GLY A 112 4.48 0.98 2.83
CA GLY A 112 5.49 1.68 2.05
C GLY A 112 4.99 2.16 0.71
N ILE A 113 5.90 2.73 -0.07
CA ILE A 113 5.66 3.15 -1.44
C ILE A 113 6.83 2.70 -2.32
N VAL A 114 6.53 2.46 -3.60
CA VAL A 114 7.54 2.21 -4.64
C VAL A 114 7.29 3.19 -5.78
N THR A 115 8.35 3.83 -6.24
CA THR A 115 8.31 4.74 -7.39
C THR A 115 9.10 4.18 -8.56
N LEU A 116 8.90 4.79 -9.74
CA LEU A 116 9.72 4.51 -10.92
C LEU A 116 11.21 4.75 -10.66
N SER A 117 11.53 5.78 -9.88
CA SER A 117 12.91 6.13 -9.51
C SER A 117 13.56 5.05 -8.64
N ASP A 118 12.81 4.45 -7.71
CA ASP A 118 13.33 3.38 -6.85
C ASP A 118 13.69 2.14 -7.67
N ILE A 119 12.80 1.74 -8.59
CA ILE A 119 13.03 0.62 -9.50
C ILE A 119 14.27 0.89 -10.38
N THR A 120 14.37 2.11 -10.92
CA THR A 120 15.49 2.50 -11.80
C THR A 120 16.81 2.50 -11.05
N LYS A 121 16.84 3.08 -9.84
CA LYS A 121 18.03 3.08 -8.98
C LYS A 121 18.48 1.66 -8.68
N LYS A 122 17.54 0.77 -8.37
CA LYS A 122 17.87 -0.62 -8.06
C LYS A 122 18.40 -1.40 -9.25
N TYR A 123 17.88 -1.13 -10.45
CA TYR A 123 18.37 -1.73 -11.68
C TYR A 123 19.79 -1.27 -12.04
N MET A 124 20.12 0.00 -11.76
CA MET A 124 21.45 0.57 -12.06
C MET A 124 22.52 0.18 -11.02
N ASP A 125 22.12 -0.23 -9.81
CA ASP A 125 23.04 -0.62 -8.75
C ASP A 125 23.35 -2.13 -8.84
N THR A 126 24.27 -2.48 -9.74
CA THR A 126 24.63 -3.88 -10.06
C THR A 126 25.74 -4.46 -9.17
N ASN A 127 26.06 -3.83 -8.04
CA ASN A 127 27.20 -4.23 -7.22
C ASN A 127 26.95 -5.48 -6.34
N GLU A 128 25.73 -6.01 -6.30
CA GLU A 128 25.36 -7.13 -5.42
C GLU A 128 24.90 -8.38 -6.19
N ASN A 129 25.71 -9.44 -6.14
CA ASN A 129 25.41 -10.70 -6.85
C ASN A 129 24.46 -11.64 -6.08
N ASN A 130 24.12 -11.34 -4.81
CA ASN A 130 23.24 -12.16 -3.96
C ASN A 130 21.89 -11.49 -3.63
N MET A 131 21.41 -10.66 -4.55
CA MET A 131 20.17 -9.89 -4.42
C MET A 131 18.92 -10.74 -4.12
N ILE A 132 18.78 -11.89 -4.78
CA ILE A 132 17.60 -12.77 -4.65
C ILE A 132 17.49 -13.31 -3.22
N ALA A 133 18.63 -13.73 -2.65
CA ALA A 133 18.72 -14.18 -1.26
C ALA A 133 18.41 -13.05 -0.27
N LYS A 134 19.08 -11.88 -0.41
CA LYS A 134 18.89 -10.73 0.50
C LYS A 134 17.46 -10.19 0.53
N SER A 135 16.78 -10.23 -0.61
CA SER A 135 15.40 -9.74 -0.75
C SER A 135 14.34 -10.75 -0.32
N ASN A 136 14.73 -11.99 0.04
CA ASN A 136 13.80 -13.10 0.26
C ASN A 136 12.83 -13.26 -0.92
N THR A 137 13.34 -13.16 -2.15
CA THR A 137 12.53 -13.31 -3.35
C THR A 137 11.95 -14.71 -3.41
N THR A 138 10.64 -14.83 -3.60
CA THR A 138 9.94 -16.11 -3.65
C THR A 138 10.15 -16.85 -4.97
N LEU A 139 10.02 -18.18 -4.95
CA LEU A 139 10.10 -18.99 -6.16
C LEU A 139 9.03 -18.59 -7.17
N LYS A 140 7.82 -18.28 -6.68
CA LYS A 140 6.73 -17.74 -7.48
C LYS A 140 7.15 -16.49 -8.26
N ASN A 141 7.79 -15.53 -7.59
CA ASN A 141 8.25 -14.30 -8.24
C ASN A 141 9.31 -14.57 -9.32
N ILE A 142 10.21 -15.54 -9.10
CA ILE A 142 11.21 -15.94 -10.10
C ILE A 142 10.50 -16.51 -11.33
N ILE A 143 9.62 -17.49 -11.15
CA ILE A 143 8.86 -18.16 -12.21
C ILE A 143 8.05 -17.15 -13.03
N GLU A 144 7.26 -16.30 -12.37
CA GLU A 144 6.46 -15.25 -13.03
C GLU A 144 7.33 -14.23 -13.76
N THR A 145 8.53 -13.93 -13.25
CA THR A 145 9.43 -12.95 -13.87
C THR A 145 10.03 -13.50 -15.16
N ILE A 146 10.51 -14.73 -15.15
CA ILE A 146 11.14 -15.37 -16.32
C ILE A 146 10.12 -16.04 -17.26
N ASN A 147 8.82 -16.00 -16.93
CA ASN A 147 7.77 -16.77 -17.60
C ASN A 147 8.12 -18.27 -17.70
N GLY A 148 8.67 -18.82 -16.62
CA GLY A 148 9.12 -20.22 -16.56
C GLY A 148 8.02 -21.20 -16.18
N ASN A 149 8.33 -22.50 -16.29
CA ASN A 149 7.50 -23.59 -15.77
C ASN A 149 8.28 -24.37 -14.71
N LEU A 150 7.65 -24.66 -13.58
CA LEU A 150 8.26 -25.48 -12.54
C LEU A 150 8.19 -26.96 -12.94
N VAL A 151 9.33 -27.55 -13.28
CA VAL A 151 9.42 -28.96 -13.66
C VAL A 151 9.52 -29.87 -12.42
N PHE A 152 10.26 -29.43 -11.41
CA PHE A 152 10.49 -30.18 -10.18
C PHE A 152 10.71 -29.26 -8.97
N GLY A 153 10.26 -29.71 -7.79
CA GLY A 153 10.39 -28.99 -6.53
C GLY A 153 9.12 -28.25 -6.11
N CYS A 154 9.22 -27.48 -5.02
CA CYS A 154 8.13 -26.63 -4.52
C CYS A 154 8.68 -25.35 -3.87
N GLU A 155 7.79 -24.39 -3.60
CA GLU A 155 8.18 -23.08 -3.05
C GLU A 155 8.89 -23.18 -1.71
N GLN A 156 8.56 -24.16 -0.87
CA GLN A 156 9.22 -24.38 0.43
C GLN A 156 10.67 -24.88 0.31
N MET A 157 11.09 -25.36 -0.87
CA MET A 157 12.45 -25.83 -1.11
C MET A 157 13.43 -24.71 -1.51
N LEU A 158 12.92 -23.50 -1.78
CA LEU A 158 13.76 -22.35 -2.07
C LEU A 158 14.48 -21.90 -0.79
N ASN A 159 15.78 -22.13 -0.75
CA ASN A 159 16.66 -21.72 0.35
C ASN A 159 17.99 -21.25 -0.24
N THR A 160 17.91 -20.24 -1.09
CA THR A 160 19.09 -19.68 -1.72
C THR A 160 19.75 -18.66 -0.79
N SER A 161 21.00 -18.94 -0.43
CA SER A 161 21.92 -17.98 0.19
C SER A 161 22.98 -17.50 -0.80
N GLY A 162 22.98 -18.07 -2.01
CA GLY A 162 24.01 -17.93 -3.02
C GLY A 162 23.78 -16.78 -3.99
N LYS A 163 24.59 -16.78 -5.04
CA LYS A 163 24.53 -15.83 -6.15
C LYS A 163 23.85 -16.45 -7.37
N VAL A 164 23.52 -15.61 -8.35
CA VAL A 164 23.10 -16.08 -9.68
C VAL A 164 24.35 -16.38 -10.50
N VAL A 165 24.44 -17.57 -11.08
CA VAL A 165 25.56 -18.03 -11.92
C VAL A 165 25.04 -18.47 -13.28
N ILE A 166 25.70 -18.02 -14.35
CA ILE A 166 25.40 -18.48 -15.70
C ILE A 166 26.48 -19.47 -16.12
N THR A 167 26.07 -20.70 -16.47
CA THR A 167 27.00 -21.73 -16.93
C THR A 167 27.10 -21.67 -18.44
N ALA A 168 28.19 -21.08 -18.94
CA ALA A 168 28.53 -21.05 -20.36
C ALA A 168 29.78 -21.89 -20.70
N MET A 169 30.39 -22.54 -19.69
CA MET A 169 31.66 -23.26 -19.80
C MET A 169 31.48 -24.79 -19.81
N SER A 170 32.55 -25.52 -20.14
CA SER A 170 32.58 -26.99 -20.05
C SER A 170 32.45 -27.47 -18.60
N THR A 171 31.97 -28.69 -18.44
CA THR A 171 31.73 -29.34 -17.13
C THR A 171 32.96 -29.37 -16.23
N GLU A 172 34.14 -29.58 -16.82
CA GLU A 172 35.44 -29.63 -16.12
C GLU A 172 35.78 -28.35 -15.34
N ASN A 173 35.22 -27.20 -15.73
CA ASN A 173 35.54 -25.90 -15.15
C ASN A 173 34.42 -25.32 -14.26
N LEU A 174 33.33 -26.04 -14.02
CA LEU A 174 32.17 -25.52 -13.27
C LEU A 174 32.44 -25.34 -11.77
N GLY A 175 33.25 -26.22 -11.18
CA GLY A 175 33.46 -26.31 -9.72
C GLY A 175 33.85 -24.99 -9.03
N PRO A 176 34.78 -24.19 -9.57
CA PRO A 176 35.16 -22.90 -8.96
C PRO A 176 34.05 -21.83 -8.97
N PHE A 177 33.02 -21.97 -9.81
CA PHE A 177 32.02 -20.92 -10.03
C PHE A 177 30.71 -21.18 -9.31
N ILE A 178 30.31 -22.44 -9.18
CA ILE A 178 29.09 -22.87 -8.50
C ILE A 178 29.40 -23.18 -7.04
N SER A 179 28.66 -22.54 -6.14
CA SER A 179 28.69 -22.82 -4.71
C SER A 179 27.35 -23.37 -4.25
N LYS A 180 27.35 -24.06 -3.10
CA LYS A 180 26.12 -24.56 -2.47
C LYS A 180 25.11 -23.41 -2.29
N ASN A 181 23.86 -23.67 -2.66
CA ASN A 181 22.73 -22.75 -2.63
C ASN A 181 22.74 -21.62 -3.69
N ASP A 182 23.61 -21.69 -4.69
CA ASP A 182 23.53 -20.79 -5.85
C ASP A 182 22.29 -21.07 -6.72
N ILE A 183 21.90 -20.05 -7.48
CA ILE A 183 20.90 -20.14 -8.55
C ILE A 183 21.67 -20.25 -9.86
N VAL A 184 21.52 -21.37 -10.55
CA VAL A 184 22.29 -21.66 -11.76
C VAL A 184 21.39 -21.54 -12.98
N ILE A 185 21.81 -20.76 -13.97
CA ILE A 185 21.18 -20.63 -15.28
C ILE A 185 22.01 -21.41 -16.29
N THR A 186 21.40 -22.39 -16.94
CA THR A 186 22.08 -23.31 -17.87
C THR A 186 21.25 -23.60 -19.11
N GLY A 187 21.90 -24.11 -20.17
CA GLY A 187 21.25 -24.52 -21.42
C GLY A 187 20.64 -25.93 -21.35
N ASP A 188 20.37 -26.52 -22.52
CA ASP A 188 19.80 -27.86 -22.71
C ASP A 188 20.79 -29.02 -22.52
N ARG A 189 22.05 -28.72 -22.22
CA ARG A 189 23.11 -29.69 -21.98
C ARG A 189 22.93 -30.45 -20.65
N GLU A 190 22.54 -31.71 -20.74
CA GLU A 190 22.32 -32.60 -19.58
C GLU A 190 23.56 -32.75 -18.70
N ASP A 191 24.76 -32.83 -19.30
CA ASP A 191 26.02 -32.98 -18.55
C ASP A 191 26.29 -31.79 -17.61
N VAL A 192 25.98 -30.57 -18.06
CA VAL A 192 26.10 -29.34 -17.26
C VAL A 192 25.00 -29.26 -16.20
N GLN A 193 23.77 -29.68 -16.54
CA GLN A 193 22.65 -29.71 -15.59
C GLN A 193 22.94 -30.63 -14.41
N ILE A 194 23.39 -31.87 -14.67
CA ILE A 194 23.73 -32.86 -13.65
C ILE A 194 24.88 -32.34 -12.77
N ALA A 195 25.97 -31.88 -13.39
CA ALA A 195 27.11 -31.34 -12.64
C ALA A 195 26.72 -30.16 -11.74
N SER A 196 25.81 -29.29 -12.19
CA SER A 196 25.31 -28.15 -11.39
C SER A 196 24.52 -28.61 -10.16
N ILE A 197 23.73 -29.68 -10.29
CA ILE A 197 22.99 -30.29 -9.18
C ILE A 197 23.96 -30.91 -8.16
N GLU A 198 24.96 -31.66 -8.64
CA GLU A 198 25.97 -32.30 -7.79
C GLU A 198 26.83 -31.29 -7.02
N LEU A 199 27.13 -30.13 -7.62
CA LEU A 199 27.83 -29.02 -6.97
C LEU A 199 26.96 -28.27 -5.95
N GLY A 200 25.68 -28.61 -5.83
CA GLY A 200 24.79 -28.11 -4.78
C GLY A 200 24.00 -26.85 -5.14
N ALA A 201 23.72 -26.62 -6.42
CA ALA A 201 22.78 -25.58 -6.83
C ALA A 201 21.41 -25.76 -6.12
N ASN A 202 20.84 -24.68 -5.60
CA ASN A 202 19.50 -24.74 -4.98
C ASN A 202 18.38 -24.56 -6.00
N VAL A 203 18.62 -23.77 -7.06
CA VAL A 203 17.69 -23.60 -8.17
C VAL A 203 18.45 -23.76 -9.47
N LEU A 204 17.93 -24.59 -10.36
CA LEU A 204 18.41 -24.75 -11.73
C LEU A 204 17.37 -24.16 -12.69
N ILE A 205 17.76 -23.13 -13.42
CA ILE A 205 16.96 -22.48 -14.46
C ILE A 205 17.51 -22.96 -15.81
N ILE A 206 16.72 -23.76 -16.51
CA ILE A 206 17.08 -24.28 -17.83
C ILE A 206 16.52 -23.34 -18.89
N THR A 207 17.38 -22.84 -19.77
CA THR A 207 17.05 -21.96 -20.88
C THR A 207 17.11 -22.73 -22.20
N GLY A 208 16.07 -22.62 -23.01
CA GLY A 208 15.93 -23.27 -24.32
C GLY A 208 14.63 -22.87 -24.99
#